data_AF-A0A2V1JQL9-F1
#
_entry.id   AF-A0A2V1JQL9-F1
#
_cell.length_a   1.000
_cell.length_b   1.000
_cell.length_c   1.000
_cell.angle_alpha   90.00
_cell.angle_beta   90.00
_cell.angle_gamma   90.00
#
_symmetry.space_group_name_H-M   'P 1'
#
loop_
_entity.id
_entity.type
_entity.pdbx_description
1 polymer ?
#
loop_
_entity_poly.entity_id
_entity_poly.type
_entity_poly.pdbx_seq_one_letter_code
_entity_poly.pdbx_strand_id
1 'polypeptide(L)'
;MKSKRLIIVGLIVSILLIFSGCGTEKNTETTNDQSITDYYIESLSVNGLSRSQKKEYLSRDDIYAVGNNIAVSKAEVQQYTDFYLNNGESEENAQKLAEKDAMERNALYVAAIQNGYEVTEEDIDDWLKELRTMLENDTTGAYQSAMEGFESEDAYWEYEYEVYRVDLPIQNYVSSLQIDTNVSADSENGNSDTDAFSELKQRLADEQDFKLTNL
;
A
#
# COMPACT_ATOMS: atom_id res chain seq x y z
N MET A 1 -24.45 -8.73 10.17
CA MET A 1 -23.20 -9.04 9.43
C MET A 1 -22.67 -7.91 8.55
N LYS A 2 -23.37 -6.78 8.38
CA LYS A 2 -22.93 -5.65 7.53
C LYS A 2 -21.95 -4.66 8.19
N SER A 3 -21.79 -4.67 9.51
CA SER A 3 -21.01 -3.66 10.25
C SER A 3 -19.50 -3.90 10.27
N LYS A 4 -19.03 -5.14 10.16
CA LYS A 4 -17.59 -5.45 10.25
C LYS A 4 -16.82 -5.07 8.98
N ARG A 5 -17.47 -5.09 7.82
CA ARG A 5 -16.84 -4.74 6.52
C ARG A 5 -16.59 -3.24 6.39
N LEU A 6 -17.54 -2.39 6.80
CA LEU A 6 -17.37 -0.92 6.78
C LEU A 6 -16.28 -0.40 7.72
N ILE A 7 -15.98 -1.14 8.79
CA ILE A 7 -15.00 -0.74 9.81
C ILE A 7 -13.56 -1.05 9.34
N ILE A 8 -13.37 -2.16 8.63
CA ILE A 8 -12.10 -2.54 8.00
C ILE A 8 -11.67 -1.51 6.94
N VAL A 9 -12.64 -0.94 6.22
CA VAL A 9 -12.42 0.12 5.22
C VAL A 9 -11.73 1.35 5.83
N GLY A 10 -12.06 1.73 7.07
CA GLY A 10 -11.57 2.98 7.68
C GLY A 10 -10.05 3.07 7.93
N LEU A 11 -9.33 1.94 8.06
CA LEU A 11 -7.87 1.95 8.29
C LEU A 11 -7.02 1.57 7.08
N ILE A 12 -7.56 0.76 6.17
CA ILE A 12 -6.91 0.62 4.86
C ILE A 12 -7.03 1.94 4.10
N VAL A 13 -8.06 2.76 4.38
CA VAL A 13 -8.14 4.16 3.93
C VAL A 13 -6.90 4.97 4.32
N SER A 14 -6.22 4.71 5.45
CA SER A 14 -4.98 5.44 5.80
C SER A 14 -3.79 5.08 4.89
N ILE A 15 -3.73 3.84 4.39
CA ILE A 15 -2.74 3.40 3.38
C ILE A 15 -3.16 3.90 1.99
N LEU A 16 -4.46 3.89 1.67
CA LEU A 16 -5.03 4.45 0.43
C LEU A 16 -4.83 5.97 0.32
N LEU A 17 -4.90 6.73 1.42
CA LEU A 17 -4.72 8.20 1.43
C LEU A 17 -3.28 8.63 1.04
N ILE A 18 -2.30 7.74 1.16
CA ILE A 18 -0.94 7.96 0.66
C ILE A 18 -0.93 8.04 -0.88
N PHE A 19 -1.81 7.27 -1.51
CA PHE A 19 -2.00 7.18 -2.95
C PHE A 19 -2.94 8.28 -3.48
N SER A 20 -4.04 8.61 -2.77
CA SER A 20 -4.99 9.65 -3.19
C SER A 20 -4.47 11.10 -3.06
N GLY A 21 -3.43 11.35 -2.25
CA GLY A 21 -2.89 12.69 -1.97
C GLY A 21 -1.83 13.20 -2.96
N CYS A 22 -1.34 12.35 -3.86
CA CYS A 22 -0.39 12.71 -4.91
C CYS A 22 -1.14 12.76 -6.25
N GLY A 23 -2.11 13.67 -6.36
CA GLY A 23 -2.67 14.06 -7.64
C GLY A 23 -1.53 14.37 -8.59
N THR A 24 -1.58 13.79 -9.79
CA THR A 24 -0.49 13.69 -10.75
C THR A 24 0.23 15.03 -10.97
N GLU A 25 1.30 15.30 -10.23
CA GLU A 25 2.43 16.00 -10.82
C GLU A 25 3.03 14.98 -11.78
N LYS A 26 2.82 15.21 -13.08
CA LYS A 26 3.64 14.57 -14.09
C LYS A 26 5.08 14.96 -13.78
N ASN A 27 5.79 14.09 -13.07
CA ASN A 27 7.24 14.02 -13.13
C ASN A 27 7.58 13.51 -14.53
N THR A 28 7.43 14.39 -15.52
CA THR A 28 8.08 14.28 -16.81
C THR A 28 9.58 14.36 -16.55
N GLU A 29 10.20 13.24 -16.19
CA GLU A 29 11.61 12.88 -16.39
C GLU A 29 11.98 11.70 -15.48
N THR A 30 11.62 10.47 -15.84
CA THR A 30 12.59 9.36 -15.85
C THR A 30 12.08 8.20 -16.70
N THR A 31 12.99 7.66 -17.51
CA THR A 31 12.75 6.60 -18.49
C THR A 31 12.60 5.23 -17.84
N ASN A 32 11.43 4.90 -17.28
CA ASN A 32 10.80 3.57 -17.16
C ASN A 32 9.55 3.71 -16.26
N ASP A 33 8.45 4.26 -16.78
CA ASP A 33 7.18 4.41 -16.02
C ASP A 33 6.48 3.04 -15.90
N GLN A 34 7.09 2.12 -15.16
CA GLN A 34 6.38 0.98 -14.63
C GLN A 34 5.66 1.47 -13.37
N SER A 35 4.35 1.28 -13.30
CA SER A 35 3.59 1.69 -12.12
C SER A 35 4.15 0.99 -10.87
N ILE A 36 4.06 1.63 -9.70
CA ILE A 36 4.48 1.00 -8.43
C ILE A 36 3.80 -0.37 -8.28
N THR A 37 2.51 -0.47 -8.62
CA THR A 37 1.75 -1.73 -8.65
C THR A 37 2.39 -2.80 -9.54
N ASP A 38 2.79 -2.44 -10.75
CA ASP A 38 3.46 -3.41 -11.64
C ASP A 38 4.80 -3.87 -11.05
N TYR A 39 5.48 -3.01 -10.29
CA TYR A 39 6.71 -3.37 -9.59
C TYR A 39 6.48 -4.40 -8.48
N TYR A 40 5.41 -4.26 -7.69
CA TYR A 40 4.97 -5.25 -6.70
C TYR A 40 4.78 -6.62 -7.35
N ILE A 41 4.09 -6.65 -8.49
CA ILE A 41 3.72 -7.89 -9.17
C ILE A 41 4.92 -8.54 -9.85
N GLU A 42 5.79 -7.74 -10.50
CA GLU A 42 7.00 -8.26 -11.14
C GLU A 42 7.99 -8.83 -10.13
N SER A 43 8.22 -8.13 -9.02
CA SER A 43 9.28 -8.50 -8.07
C SER A 43 8.87 -9.59 -7.08
N LEU A 44 7.58 -9.93 -7.00
CA LEU A 44 7.06 -10.96 -6.12
C LEU A 44 7.51 -12.37 -6.54
N SER A 45 8.02 -13.12 -5.57
CA SER A 45 8.19 -14.56 -5.63
C SER A 45 7.57 -15.22 -4.41
N VAL A 46 6.47 -15.93 -4.61
CA VAL A 46 5.74 -16.68 -3.56
C VAL A 46 6.67 -17.66 -2.82
N ASN A 47 7.57 -18.32 -3.56
CA ASN A 47 8.52 -19.30 -3.01
C ASN A 47 9.87 -18.69 -2.60
N GLY A 48 9.98 -17.37 -2.62
CA GLY A 48 11.21 -16.65 -2.31
C GLY A 48 12.07 -16.37 -3.53
N LEU A 49 12.74 -15.22 -3.52
CA LEU A 49 13.69 -14.81 -4.54
C LEU A 49 14.94 -15.68 -4.45
N SER A 50 15.36 -16.24 -5.60
CA SER A 50 16.63 -16.95 -5.70
C SER A 50 17.81 -16.01 -5.43
N ARG A 51 18.98 -16.58 -5.10
CA ARG A 51 20.21 -15.78 -4.90
C ARG A 51 20.56 -14.92 -6.13
N SER A 52 20.31 -15.42 -7.35
CA SER A 52 20.55 -14.67 -8.58
C SER A 52 19.59 -13.51 -8.73
N GLN A 53 18.29 -13.72 -8.50
CA GLN A 53 17.29 -12.64 -8.54
C GLN A 53 17.58 -11.57 -7.49
N LYS A 54 17.90 -11.96 -6.24
CA LYS A 54 18.28 -11.00 -5.20
C LYS A 54 19.49 -10.17 -5.62
N LYS A 55 20.51 -10.80 -6.21
CA LYS A 55 21.71 -10.10 -6.70
C LYS A 55 21.39 -9.14 -7.84
N GLU A 56 20.49 -9.52 -8.74
CA GLU A 56 20.03 -8.69 -9.86
C GLU A 56 19.30 -7.46 -9.34
N TYR A 57 18.28 -7.62 -8.48
CA TYR A 57 17.57 -6.49 -7.88
C TYR A 57 18.47 -5.58 -7.05
N LEU A 58 19.41 -6.14 -6.28
CA LEU A 58 20.37 -5.33 -5.51
C LEU A 58 21.34 -4.52 -6.39
N SER A 59 21.46 -4.85 -7.68
CA SER A 59 22.31 -4.13 -8.64
C SER A 59 21.57 -3.12 -9.50
N ARG A 60 20.24 -3.06 -9.38
CA ARG A 60 19.39 -2.15 -10.14
C ARG A 60 19.30 -0.80 -9.42
N ASP A 61 19.42 0.29 -10.18
CA ASP A 61 19.45 1.66 -9.63
C ASP A 61 18.09 2.16 -9.15
N ASP A 62 16.99 1.55 -9.60
CA ASP A 62 15.60 1.89 -9.25
C ASP A 62 15.11 1.15 -7.98
N ILE A 63 15.95 0.31 -7.38
CA ILE A 63 15.59 -0.50 -6.20
C ILE A 63 16.08 0.17 -4.94
N TYR A 64 15.22 0.20 -3.93
CA TYR A 64 15.53 0.71 -2.60
C TYR A 64 15.95 -0.40 -1.66
N ALA A 65 15.21 -1.52 -1.65
CA ALA A 65 15.52 -2.67 -0.79
C ALA A 65 15.11 -3.99 -1.44
N VAL A 66 15.75 -5.08 -1.03
CA VAL A 66 15.44 -6.44 -1.50
C VAL A 66 15.21 -7.37 -0.31
N GLY A 67 14.00 -7.92 -0.23
CA GLY A 67 13.59 -8.87 0.80
C GLY A 67 13.76 -10.33 0.38
N ASN A 68 13.15 -11.22 1.15
CA ASN A 68 13.15 -12.65 0.88
C ASN A 68 12.29 -13.02 -0.31
N ASN A 69 11.17 -12.33 -0.50
CA ASN A 69 10.16 -12.66 -1.50
C ASN A 69 9.85 -11.52 -2.46
N ILE A 70 10.22 -10.29 -2.14
CA ILE A 70 9.83 -9.11 -2.91
C ILE A 70 10.93 -8.04 -2.83
N ALA A 71 10.98 -7.14 -3.81
CA ALA A 71 11.83 -5.96 -3.77
C ALA A 71 10.97 -4.70 -3.59
N VAL A 72 11.56 -3.64 -3.04
CA VAL A 72 10.93 -2.34 -2.81
C VAL A 72 11.59 -1.34 -3.74
N SER A 73 10.81 -0.59 -4.51
CA SER A 73 11.34 0.40 -5.46
C SER A 73 11.65 1.73 -4.77
N LYS A 74 12.57 2.51 -5.35
CA LYS A 74 12.82 3.90 -4.90
C LYS A 74 11.63 4.81 -5.16
N ALA A 75 10.89 4.58 -6.24
CA ALA A 75 9.70 5.36 -6.59
C ALA A 75 8.61 5.23 -5.52
N GLU A 76 8.40 4.02 -4.99
CA GLU A 76 7.46 3.77 -3.90
C GLU A 76 7.86 4.52 -2.62
N VAL A 77 9.12 4.40 -2.20
CA VAL A 77 9.62 5.10 -1.01
C VAL A 77 9.51 6.62 -1.20
N GLN A 78 9.84 7.13 -2.39
CA GLN A 78 9.71 8.57 -2.68
C GLN A 78 8.28 9.06 -2.57
N GLN A 79 7.31 8.33 -3.13
CA GLN A 79 5.90 8.68 -3.04
C GLN A 79 5.42 8.77 -1.59
N TYR A 80 5.84 7.83 -0.74
CA TYR A 80 5.50 7.86 0.68
C TYR A 80 6.20 9.00 1.41
N THR A 81 7.46 9.29 1.06
CA THR A 81 8.19 10.44 1.61
C THR A 81 7.47 11.74 1.28
N ASP A 82 7.05 11.94 0.03
CA ASP A 82 6.31 13.12 -0.41
C ASP A 82 4.99 13.26 0.34
N PHE A 83 4.28 12.15 0.56
CA PHE A 83 3.06 12.15 1.38
C PHE A 83 3.33 12.66 2.81
N TYR A 84 4.34 12.12 3.51
CA TYR A 84 4.62 12.55 4.88
C TYR A 84 5.09 14.00 4.95
N LEU A 85 5.90 14.45 3.99
CA LEU A 85 6.33 15.84 3.87
C LEU A 85 5.12 16.78 3.69
N ASN A 86 4.20 16.43 2.80
CA ASN A 86 2.98 17.21 2.55
C ASN A 86 2.06 17.27 3.79
N ASN A 87 2.14 16.28 4.68
CA ASN A 87 1.44 16.25 5.97
C ASN A 87 2.22 16.94 7.11
N GLY A 88 3.34 17.60 6.81
CA GLY A 88 4.08 18.43 7.77
C GLY A 88 5.16 17.70 8.57
N GLU A 89 5.49 16.46 8.22
CA GLU A 89 6.63 15.75 8.81
C GLU A 89 7.97 16.39 8.40
N SER A 90 8.99 16.21 9.23
CA SER A 90 10.36 16.59 8.86
C SER A 90 10.91 15.63 7.81
N GLU A 91 11.86 16.08 6.99
CA GLU A 91 12.51 15.23 5.96
C GLU A 91 13.08 13.92 6.54
N GLU A 92 13.74 13.99 7.69
CA GLU A 92 14.29 12.80 8.36
C GLU A 92 13.18 11.84 8.83
N ASN A 93 12.07 12.36 9.38
CA ASN A 93 10.97 11.53 9.84
C ASN A 93 10.16 10.97 8.67
N ALA A 94 9.87 11.79 7.67
CA ALA A 94 9.15 11.41 6.46
C ALA A 94 9.84 10.23 5.77
N GLN A 95 11.17 10.31 5.60
CA GLN A 95 11.95 9.23 5.00
C GLN A 95 11.87 7.94 5.83
N LYS A 96 12.01 8.01 7.16
CA LYS A 96 11.92 6.83 8.04
C LYS A 96 10.54 6.18 8.01
N LEU A 97 9.48 7.00 8.01
CA LEU A 97 8.10 6.53 7.94
C LEU A 97 7.83 5.89 6.57
N ALA A 98 8.28 6.51 5.49
CA ALA A 98 8.16 6.01 4.14
C ALA A 98 8.84 4.64 3.94
N GLU A 99 10.09 4.51 4.39
CA GLU A 99 10.82 3.25 4.33
C GLU A 99 10.09 2.14 5.10
N LYS A 100 9.63 2.45 6.31
CA LYS A 100 8.89 1.51 7.15
C LYS A 100 7.60 1.06 6.46
N ASP A 101 6.76 2.00 6.04
CA ASP A 101 5.45 1.68 5.49
C ASP A 101 5.55 0.98 4.13
N ALA A 102 6.55 1.31 3.30
CA ALA A 102 6.81 0.60 2.05
C ALA A 102 7.20 -0.86 2.30
N MET A 103 8.12 -1.11 3.23
CA MET A 103 8.54 -2.47 3.59
C MET A 103 7.41 -3.28 4.24
N GLU A 104 6.64 -2.66 5.14
CA GLU A 104 5.49 -3.31 5.80
C GLU A 104 4.38 -3.67 4.79
N ARG A 105 4.06 -2.76 3.85
CA ARG A 105 3.05 -3.04 2.81
C ARG A 105 3.51 -4.16 1.86
N ASN A 106 4.76 -4.11 1.42
CA ASN A 106 5.35 -5.19 0.61
C ASN A 106 5.33 -6.54 1.32
N ALA A 107 5.64 -6.57 2.62
CA ALA A 107 5.59 -7.80 3.41
C ALA A 107 4.15 -8.31 3.62
N LEU A 108 3.19 -7.41 3.83
CA LEU A 108 1.77 -7.76 3.89
C LEU A 108 1.27 -8.36 2.56
N TYR A 109 1.69 -7.78 1.43
CA TYR A 109 1.32 -8.31 0.10
C TYR A 109 1.88 -9.72 -0.10
N VAL A 110 3.17 -9.94 0.20
CA VAL A 110 3.77 -11.29 0.17
C VAL A 110 2.97 -12.26 1.02
N ALA A 111 2.62 -11.88 2.24
CA ALA A 111 1.87 -12.73 3.16
C ALA A 111 0.46 -13.05 2.62
N ALA A 112 -0.22 -12.06 2.03
CA ALA A 112 -1.53 -12.26 1.43
C ALA A 112 -1.48 -13.31 0.32
N ILE A 113 -0.55 -13.16 -0.63
CA ILE A 113 -0.41 -14.10 -1.76
C ILE A 113 0.03 -15.49 -1.28
N GLN A 114 0.98 -15.58 -0.34
CA GLN A 114 1.40 -16.87 0.23
C GLN A 114 0.28 -17.61 0.96
N ASN A 115 -0.70 -16.88 1.51
CA ASN A 115 -1.88 -17.45 2.16
C ASN A 115 -3.07 -17.63 1.20
N GLY A 116 -2.88 -17.43 -0.11
CA GLY A 116 -3.89 -17.69 -1.13
C GLY A 116 -4.96 -16.60 -1.28
N TYR A 117 -4.68 -15.37 -0.82
CA TYR A 117 -5.57 -14.22 -0.99
C TYR A 117 -5.30 -13.48 -2.31
N GLU A 118 -5.24 -14.22 -3.41
CA GLU A 118 -5.20 -13.63 -4.75
C GLU A 118 -6.57 -13.05 -5.11
N VAL A 119 -6.58 -12.04 -5.99
CA VAL A 119 -7.80 -11.43 -6.51
C VAL A 119 -7.81 -11.49 -8.03
N THR A 120 -8.99 -11.64 -8.61
CA THR A 120 -9.20 -11.56 -10.05
C THR A 120 -9.56 -10.14 -10.47
N GLU A 121 -9.49 -9.85 -11.77
CA GLU A 121 -10.01 -8.60 -12.34
C GLU A 121 -11.49 -8.38 -11.98
N GLU A 122 -12.29 -9.46 -11.97
CA GLU A 122 -13.70 -9.41 -11.57
C GLU A 122 -13.88 -9.02 -10.09
N ASP A 123 -13.04 -9.55 -9.19
CA ASP A 123 -13.07 -9.19 -7.77
C ASP A 123 -12.75 -7.70 -7.56
N ILE A 124 -11.79 -7.16 -8.31
CA ILE A 124 -11.40 -5.74 -8.25
C ILE A 124 -12.53 -4.87 -8.81
N ASP A 125 -13.08 -5.22 -9.96
CA ASP A 125 -14.18 -4.48 -10.59
C ASP A 125 -15.41 -4.42 -9.69
N ASP A 126 -15.78 -5.53 -9.06
CA ASP A 126 -16.91 -5.60 -8.14
C ASP A 126 -16.64 -4.78 -6.87
N TRP A 127 -15.42 -4.84 -6.33
CA TRP A 127 -15.02 -3.98 -5.21
C TRP A 127 -15.08 -2.49 -5.57
N LEU A 128 -14.57 -2.09 -6.73
CA LEU A 128 -14.59 -0.70 -7.18
C LEU A 128 -16.03 -0.19 -7.42
N LYS A 129 -16.95 -1.04 -7.89
CA LYS A 129 -18.38 -0.68 -7.99
C LYS A 129 -19.00 -0.41 -6.62
N GLU A 130 -18.68 -1.26 -5.63
CA GLU A 130 -19.12 -1.05 -4.25
C GLU A 130 -18.52 0.25 -3.69
N LEU A 131 -17.22 0.48 -3.89
CA LEU A 131 -16.51 1.68 -3.44
C LEU A 131 -17.09 2.95 -4.06
N ARG A 132 -17.30 2.97 -5.39
CA ARG A 132 -18.00 4.04 -6.11
C ARG A 132 -19.33 4.37 -5.46
N THR A 133 -20.15 3.34 -5.24
CA THR A 133 -21.48 3.52 -4.61
C THR A 133 -21.36 4.09 -3.20
N MET A 134 -20.35 3.69 -2.42
CA MET A 134 -20.12 4.23 -1.08
C MET A 134 -19.69 5.71 -1.13
N LEU A 135 -18.79 6.07 -2.05
CA LEU A 135 -18.26 7.43 -2.21
C LEU A 135 -19.30 8.39 -2.82
N GLU A 136 -20.17 7.93 -3.71
CA GLU A 136 -21.31 8.74 -4.21
C GLU A 136 -22.27 9.17 -3.10
N ASN A 137 -22.35 8.37 -2.02
CA ASN A 137 -23.17 8.68 -0.85
C ASN A 137 -22.38 9.44 0.24
N ASP A 138 -21.09 9.70 0.03
CA ASP A 138 -20.28 10.51 0.94
C ASP A 138 -20.66 11.99 0.81
N THR A 139 -21.03 12.59 1.94
CA THR A 139 -21.40 14.01 2.02
C THR A 139 -20.27 14.90 2.52
N THR A 140 -19.09 14.33 2.83
CA THR A 140 -17.97 15.08 3.41
C THR A 140 -17.22 15.94 2.39
N GLY A 141 -17.36 15.65 1.10
CA GLY A 141 -16.60 16.32 0.03
C GLY A 141 -15.23 15.69 -0.24
N ALA A 142 -14.82 14.70 0.56
CA ALA A 142 -13.50 14.07 0.45
C ALA A 142 -13.29 13.39 -0.91
N TYR A 143 -14.32 12.71 -1.41
CA TYR A 143 -14.28 12.08 -2.74
C TYR A 143 -14.06 13.12 -3.86
N GLN A 144 -14.78 14.23 -3.83
CA GLN A 144 -14.64 15.28 -4.84
C GLN A 144 -13.24 15.93 -4.77
N SER A 145 -12.73 16.17 -3.56
CA SER A 145 -11.37 16.70 -3.37
C SER A 145 -10.28 15.73 -3.84
N ALA A 146 -10.45 14.42 -3.66
CA ALA A 146 -9.53 13.42 -4.20
C ALA A 146 -9.52 13.44 -5.74
N MET A 147 -10.68 13.61 -6.38
CA MET A 147 -10.79 13.69 -7.84
C MET A 147 -10.15 14.94 -8.45
N GLU A 148 -10.06 16.06 -7.73
CA GLU A 148 -9.45 17.31 -8.24
C GLU A 148 -7.97 17.14 -8.63
N GLY A 149 -7.29 16.12 -8.08
CA GLY A 149 -5.92 15.76 -8.41
C GLY A 149 -5.75 15.01 -9.72
N PHE A 150 -6.83 14.66 -10.42
CA PHE A 150 -6.81 13.83 -11.63
C PHE A 150 -7.36 14.58 -12.86
N GLU A 151 -6.84 14.23 -14.05
CA GLU A 151 -7.28 14.83 -15.31
C GLU A 151 -8.75 14.48 -15.64
N SER A 152 -9.28 13.39 -15.08
CA SER A 152 -10.68 12.97 -15.21
C SER A 152 -11.06 11.97 -14.12
N GLU A 153 -12.37 11.74 -13.95
CA GLU A 153 -12.89 10.66 -13.10
C GLU A 153 -12.44 9.27 -13.58
N ASP A 154 -12.41 9.04 -14.90
CA ASP A 154 -11.93 7.77 -15.46
C ASP A 154 -10.46 7.53 -15.09
N ALA A 155 -9.63 8.57 -15.14
CA ALA A 155 -8.22 8.50 -14.74
C ALA A 155 -8.05 8.20 -13.24
N TYR A 156 -8.91 8.76 -12.39
CA TYR A 156 -8.94 8.42 -10.96
C TYR A 156 -9.29 6.95 -10.74
N TRP A 157 -10.29 6.43 -11.46
CA TRP A 157 -10.70 5.04 -11.26
C TRP A 157 -9.75 4.02 -11.88
N GLU A 158 -9.07 4.35 -12.97
CA GLU A 158 -7.97 3.55 -13.52
C GLU A 158 -6.81 3.48 -12.51
N TYR A 159 -6.51 4.59 -11.85
CA TYR A 159 -5.54 4.61 -10.76
C TYR A 159 -5.95 3.74 -9.58
N GLU A 160 -7.19 3.88 -9.08
CA GLU A 160 -7.71 3.05 -7.99
C GLU A 160 -7.68 1.56 -8.36
N TYR A 161 -8.01 1.20 -9.61
CA TYR A 161 -7.88 -0.17 -10.09
C TYR A 161 -6.47 -0.73 -9.89
N GLU A 162 -5.44 0.02 -10.29
CA GLU A 162 -4.04 -0.37 -10.09
C GLU A 162 -3.68 -0.49 -8.61
N VAL A 163 -4.17 0.40 -7.75
CA VAL A 163 -3.93 0.30 -6.29
C VAL A 163 -4.55 -0.97 -5.71
N TYR A 164 -5.78 -1.30 -6.11
CA TYR A 164 -6.51 -2.45 -5.56
C TYR A 164 -6.02 -3.81 -6.04
N ARG A 165 -5.22 -3.88 -7.12
CA ARG A 165 -4.50 -5.11 -7.49
C ARG A 165 -3.58 -5.62 -6.36
N VAL A 166 -3.05 -4.72 -5.54
CA VAL A 166 -2.20 -5.04 -4.39
C VAL A 166 -2.97 -4.94 -3.08
N ASP A 167 -3.79 -3.89 -2.92
CA ASP A 167 -4.48 -3.66 -1.65
C ASP A 167 -5.54 -4.72 -1.38
N LEU A 168 -6.38 -5.08 -2.35
CA LEU A 168 -7.50 -6.01 -2.09
C LEU A 168 -7.03 -7.38 -1.56
N PRO A 169 -5.96 -8.01 -2.09
CA PRO A 169 -5.30 -9.15 -1.45
C PRO A 169 -4.96 -8.94 0.03
N ILE A 170 -4.31 -7.82 0.34
CA ILE A 170 -3.92 -7.45 1.72
C ILE A 170 -5.16 -7.30 2.60
N GLN A 171 -6.19 -6.60 2.11
CA GLN A 171 -7.44 -6.40 2.84
C GLN A 171 -8.10 -7.73 3.18
N ASN A 172 -8.19 -8.62 2.20
CA ASN A 172 -8.79 -9.94 2.38
C ASN A 172 -8.00 -10.79 3.39
N TYR A 173 -6.67 -10.76 3.31
CA TYR A 173 -5.79 -11.45 4.25
C TYR A 173 -5.95 -10.91 5.67
N VAL A 174 -5.80 -9.61 5.89
CA VAL A 174 -5.90 -8.99 7.22
C VAL A 174 -7.29 -9.21 7.82
N SER A 175 -8.35 -9.07 7.01
CA SER A 175 -9.73 -9.36 7.42
C SER A 175 -9.91 -10.80 7.90
N SER A 176 -9.24 -11.76 7.26
CA SER A 176 -9.33 -13.18 7.62
C SER A 176 -8.72 -13.50 8.98
N LEU A 177 -7.71 -12.72 9.39
CA LEU A 177 -7.04 -12.87 10.68
C LEU A 177 -7.90 -12.38 11.85
N GLN A 178 -9.04 -11.72 11.57
CA GLN A 178 -9.94 -11.14 12.56
C GLN A 178 -9.26 -10.14 13.49
N ILE A 179 -8.14 -9.54 13.04
CA ILE A 179 -7.46 -8.44 13.73
C ILE A 179 -8.34 -7.20 13.54
N ASP A 180 -8.79 -6.58 14.63
CA ASP A 180 -9.51 -5.30 14.54
C ASP A 180 -8.49 -4.20 14.23
N THR A 181 -8.59 -3.59 13.06
CA THR A 181 -7.68 -2.53 12.66
C THR A 181 -8.06 -1.18 13.27
N ASN A 182 -9.22 -1.03 13.93
CA ASN A 182 -9.77 0.27 14.40
C ASN A 182 -8.79 1.20 15.13
N VAL A 183 -8.71 2.46 14.69
CA VAL A 183 -8.13 3.59 15.42
C VAL A 183 -9.29 4.51 15.74
N SER A 184 -9.86 4.40 16.93
CA SER A 184 -10.74 5.45 17.44
C SER A 184 -9.86 6.53 18.07
N ALA A 185 -9.98 7.78 17.63
CA ALA A 185 -9.30 8.94 18.22
C ALA A 185 -9.68 9.22 19.69
N ASP A 186 -10.62 8.46 20.27
CA ASP A 186 -11.24 8.69 21.58
C ASP A 186 -10.93 7.63 22.65
N SER A 187 -10.05 6.64 22.41
CA SER A 187 -9.74 5.65 23.47
C SER A 187 -8.59 6.12 24.37
N GLU A 188 -8.93 6.69 25.53
CA GLU A 188 -8.00 6.94 26.66
C GLU A 188 -7.36 5.66 27.26
N ASN A 189 -7.58 4.50 26.64
CA ASN A 189 -6.98 3.22 26.97
C ASN A 189 -6.41 2.63 25.68
N GLY A 190 -5.10 2.38 25.63
CA GLY A 190 -4.41 1.88 24.43
C GLY A 190 -5.16 0.71 23.79
N ASN A 191 -5.43 0.82 22.50
CA ASN A 191 -6.26 -0.12 21.78
C ASN A 191 -5.45 -1.40 21.47
N SER A 192 -5.74 -2.52 22.13
CA SER A 192 -4.96 -3.77 22.01
C SER A 192 -4.87 -4.30 20.58
N ASP A 193 -5.82 -3.94 19.74
CA ASP A 193 -5.94 -4.48 18.38
C ASP A 193 -5.13 -3.65 17.37
N THR A 194 -4.85 -2.36 17.65
CA THR A 194 -3.87 -1.56 16.89
C THR A 194 -2.44 -2.04 17.11
N ASP A 195 -2.16 -2.53 18.32
CA ASP A 195 -0.88 -3.15 18.65
C ASP A 195 -0.73 -4.47 17.88
N ALA A 196 -1.78 -5.30 17.82
CA ALA A 196 -1.74 -6.57 17.09
C ALA A 196 -1.50 -6.41 15.58
N PHE A 197 -2.12 -5.42 14.93
CA PHE A 197 -1.85 -5.15 13.52
C PHE A 197 -0.44 -4.58 13.30
N SER A 198 0.01 -3.67 14.16
CA SER A 198 1.37 -3.11 14.09
C SER A 198 2.43 -4.19 14.30
N GLU A 199 2.22 -5.10 15.25
CA GLU A 199 3.07 -6.27 15.49
C GLU A 199 3.06 -7.23 14.30
N LEU A 200 1.91 -7.46 13.66
CA LEU A 200 1.82 -8.26 12.43
C LEU A 200 2.68 -7.65 11.33
N LYS A 201 2.50 -6.36 11.05
CA LYS A 201 3.27 -5.66 10.00
C LYS A 201 4.76 -5.73 10.25
N GLN A 202 5.20 -5.40 11.46
CA GLN A 202 6.61 -5.44 11.84
C GLN A 202 7.17 -6.86 11.70
N ARG A 203 6.46 -7.88 12.21
CA ARG A 203 6.91 -9.27 12.12
C ARG A 203 7.05 -9.72 10.67
N LEU A 204 6.08 -9.41 9.81
CA LEU A 204 6.15 -9.77 8.39
C LEU A 204 7.31 -9.05 7.69
N ALA A 205 7.55 -7.77 8.01
CA ALA A 205 8.70 -7.02 7.48
C ALA A 205 10.04 -7.62 7.96
N ASP A 206 10.14 -8.03 9.23
CA ASP A 206 11.32 -8.70 9.77
C ASP A 206 11.57 -10.05 9.07
N GLU A 207 10.51 -10.82 8.77
CA GLU A 207 10.58 -12.09 8.03
C GLU A 207 11.11 -11.90 6.59
N GLN A 208 10.92 -10.72 6.00
CA GLN A 208 11.49 -10.40 4.69
C GLN A 208 13.00 -10.15 4.73
N ASP A 209 13.58 -9.83 5.90
CA ASP A 209 15.02 -9.55 6.05
C ASP A 209 15.57 -8.58 4.98
N PHE A 210 14.84 -7.48 4.76
CA PHE A 210 15.14 -6.50 3.71
C PHE A 210 16.59 -6.02 3.78
N LYS A 211 17.28 -6.07 2.64
CA LYS A 211 18.61 -5.49 2.45
C LYS A 211 18.48 -4.23 1.62
N LEU A 212 18.86 -3.11 2.22
CA LEU A 212 18.94 -1.83 1.51
C LEU A 212 19.99 -1.93 0.40
N THR A 213 19.67 -1.36 -0.77
CA THR A 213 20.70 -1.07 -1.78
C THR A 213 21.58 0.06 -1.25
N ASN A 214 22.88 -0.01 -1.47
CA ASN A 214 23.78 1.07 -1.05
C ASN A 214 23.35 2.39 -1.72
N LEU A 215 23.01 3.38 -0.90
CA LEU A 215 22.89 4.79 -1.29
C LEU A 215 24.24 5.35 -1.77
#